data_AF-A0A4R3J431-F1
#
_entry.id   AF-A0A4R3J431-F1
#
_cell.length_a   1.000
_cell.length_b   1.000
_cell.length_c   1.000
_cell.angle_alpha   90.00
_cell.angle_beta   90.00
_cell.angle_gamma   90.00
#
_symmetry.space_group_name_H-M   'P 1'
#
loop_
_entity.id
_entity.type
_entity.pdbx_description
1 polymer ?
#
loop_
_entity_poly.entity_id
_entity_poly.type
_entity_poly.pdbx_seq_one_letter_code
_entity_poly.pdbx_strand_id
1 'polypeptide(L)'
;MSVKGYIVAMRWAIHTHSDKIFTKLSAEDPQTPGERRFFDESGAFSTAVRSLHYAPSLAKLRQPVLSAALQTGTLVSPELGFSITIWECLLPAMKGLRFIGGYFPSNHNGTLPYDFDNDKVIMKPKNPFRLDQTSGTFFGIEEQVFRRLVDTSRQGPEVLREFRRSERTTTGYSGVSYLPDGHILGQIELFRPVATDIV
;
A
#
# COMPACT_ATOMS: atom_id res chain seq x y z
N MET A 1 -41.64 -2.04 -6.22
CA MET A 1 -40.49 -2.78 -5.65
C MET A 1 -39.32 -2.56 -6.58
N SER A 2 -38.31 -1.80 -6.16
CA SER A 2 -37.09 -1.55 -6.96
C SER A 2 -35.96 -2.38 -6.34
N VAL A 3 -35.29 -3.20 -7.15
CA VAL A 3 -34.18 -4.04 -6.73
C VAL A 3 -32.93 -3.16 -6.58
N LYS A 4 -32.29 -3.21 -5.40
CA LYS A 4 -31.02 -2.54 -5.08
C LYS A 4 -29.96 -2.98 -6.10
N GLY A 5 -29.47 -2.06 -6.94
CA GLY A 5 -28.42 -2.34 -7.91
C GLY A 5 -27.10 -2.69 -7.22
N TYR A 6 -26.48 -3.79 -7.61
CA TYR A 6 -25.15 -4.18 -7.16
C TYR A 6 -24.10 -3.43 -8.00
N ILE A 7 -23.05 -2.89 -7.36
CA ILE A 7 -21.85 -2.46 -8.09
C ILE A 7 -21.12 -3.73 -8.54
N VAL A 8 -21.14 -4.01 -9.85
CA VAL A 8 -20.45 -5.16 -10.43
C VAL A 8 -19.11 -4.68 -10.97
N ALA A 9 -18.01 -5.07 -10.34
CA ALA A 9 -16.67 -4.90 -10.87
C ALA A 9 -16.27 -6.15 -11.66
N MET A 10 -16.12 -6.03 -12.98
CA MET A 10 -15.69 -7.14 -13.83
C MET A 10 -14.19 -7.01 -14.18
N ARG A 11 -13.43 -8.07 -13.91
CA ARG A 11 -12.03 -8.19 -14.35
C ARG A 11 -11.99 -9.01 -15.63
N TRP A 12 -11.81 -8.34 -16.76
CA TRP A 12 -11.61 -8.98 -18.05
C TRP A 12 -10.13 -9.33 -18.21
N ALA A 13 -9.79 -10.61 -18.19
CA ALA A 13 -8.49 -11.13 -18.60
C ALA A 13 -8.68 -11.84 -19.94
N ILE A 14 -8.34 -11.16 -21.05
CA ILE A 14 -8.31 -11.80 -22.36
C ILE A 14 -6.93 -12.45 -22.52
N HIS A 15 -6.93 -13.76 -22.74
CA HIS A 15 -5.75 -14.61 -22.85
C HIS A 15 -5.09 -14.46 -24.23
N THR A 16 -4.53 -13.29 -24.52
CA THR A 16 -3.54 -13.11 -25.60
C THR A 16 -2.50 -12.10 -25.12
N HIS A 17 -1.38 -12.63 -24.63
CA HIS A 17 -0.27 -11.88 -24.03
C HIS A 17 0.21 -10.73 -24.91
N SER A 18 0.06 -9.50 -24.41
CA SER A 18 0.66 -8.28 -24.97
C SER A 18 0.98 -7.35 -23.81
N ASP A 19 2.18 -6.77 -23.81
CA ASP A 19 2.67 -5.84 -22.78
C ASP A 19 1.91 -4.50 -22.75
N LYS A 20 0.88 -4.35 -23.60
CA LYS A 20 0.04 -3.16 -23.73
C LYS A 20 -1.31 -3.27 -23.03
N ILE A 21 -1.60 -4.38 -22.34
CA ILE A 21 -2.92 -4.60 -21.72
C ILE A 21 -2.97 -3.94 -20.34
N PHE A 22 -3.65 -2.80 -20.27
CA PHE A 22 -4.14 -2.24 -19.01
C PHE A 22 -5.36 -3.05 -18.56
N THR A 23 -5.35 -3.60 -17.35
CA THR A 23 -6.57 -4.12 -16.72
C THR A 23 -7.53 -2.95 -16.51
N LYS A 24 -8.55 -2.84 -17.37
CA LYS A 24 -9.65 -1.90 -17.16
C LYS A 24 -10.57 -2.52 -16.11
N LEU A 25 -10.64 -1.89 -14.94
CA LEU A 25 -11.67 -2.17 -13.96
C LEU A 25 -12.87 -1.31 -14.36
N SER A 26 -13.90 -1.96 -14.88
CA SER A 26 -15.18 -1.30 -15.19
C SER A 26 -16.10 -1.47 -13.99
N ALA A 27 -16.58 -0.36 -13.45
CA ALA A 27 -17.66 -0.34 -12.47
C ALA A 27 -18.81 0.44 -13.11
N GLU A 28 -19.96 -0.20 -13.27
CA GLU A 28 -21.17 0.44 -13.75
C GLU A 28 -22.06 0.81 -12.57
N ASP A 29 -22.48 2.07 -12.52
CA ASP A 29 -23.53 2.55 -11.64
C ASP A 29 -24.86 2.57 -12.41
N PRO A 30 -25.83 1.71 -12.06
CA PRO A 30 -27.11 1.60 -12.77
C PRO A 30 -28.00 2.84 -12.62
N GLN A 31 -27.66 3.79 -11.75
CA GLN A 31 -28.39 5.05 -11.60
C GLN A 31 -27.82 6.20 -12.45
N THR A 32 -26.62 6.04 -13.01
CA THR A 32 -25.99 7.08 -13.83
C THR A 32 -26.28 6.83 -15.32
N PRO A 33 -26.94 7.76 -16.04
CA PRO A 33 -27.11 7.64 -17.48
C PRO A 33 -25.75 7.54 -18.17
N GLY A 34 -25.45 6.38 -18.77
CA GLY A 34 -24.14 6.05 -19.37
C GLY A 34 -23.72 6.91 -20.57
N GLU A 35 -24.52 7.90 -20.94
CA GLU A 35 -24.28 8.82 -22.06
C GLU A 35 -23.54 10.10 -21.63
N ARG A 36 -23.46 10.39 -20.32
CA ARG A 36 -22.76 11.58 -19.82
C ARG A 36 -21.32 11.24 -19.46
N ARG A 37 -20.37 12.00 -20.00
CA ARG A 37 -18.99 11.97 -19.51
C ARG A 37 -19.01 12.40 -18.04
N PHE A 38 -18.60 11.51 -17.14
CA PHE A 38 -18.39 11.86 -15.74
C PHE A 38 -17.29 12.94 -15.67
N PHE A 39 -17.63 14.10 -15.11
CA PHE A 39 -16.72 15.22 -14.95
C PHE A 39 -16.60 15.53 -13.46
N ASP A 40 -15.43 15.29 -12.89
CA ASP A 40 -15.10 15.64 -11.51
C ASP A 40 -14.48 17.03 -11.50
N GLU A 41 -15.30 18.07 -11.69
CA GLU A 41 -14.83 19.47 -11.78
C GLU A 41 -14.07 19.92 -10.53
N SER A 42 -14.47 19.41 -9.36
CA SER A 42 -13.80 19.68 -8.11
C SER A 42 -12.61 18.75 -7.88
N GLY A 43 -12.61 17.50 -8.35
CA GLY A 43 -11.61 16.50 -7.95
C GLY A 43 -12.00 15.74 -6.68
N ALA A 44 -13.18 16.04 -6.11
CA ALA A 44 -13.65 15.44 -4.86
C ALA A 44 -13.90 13.93 -5.00
N PHE A 45 -14.41 13.48 -6.16
CA PHE A 45 -14.65 12.07 -6.38
C PHE A 45 -13.35 11.27 -6.49
N SER A 46 -12.39 11.76 -7.27
CA SER A 46 -11.07 11.13 -7.40
C SER A 46 -10.36 11.01 -6.06
N THR A 47 -10.57 12.01 -5.19
CA THR A 47 -10.04 12.05 -3.85
C THR A 47 -10.71 11.04 -2.93
N ALA A 48 -12.04 10.96 -2.93
CA ALA A 48 -12.78 9.95 -2.17
C ALA A 48 -12.37 8.53 -2.56
N VAL A 49 -12.20 8.26 -3.87
CA VAL A 49 -11.72 6.97 -4.37
C VAL A 49 -10.31 6.66 -3.85
N ARG A 50 -9.41 7.65 -3.82
CA ARG A 50 -8.05 7.47 -3.27
C ARG A 50 -8.08 7.18 -1.77
N SER A 51 -8.87 7.91 -0.99
CA SER A 51 -9.02 7.66 0.45
C SER A 51 -9.51 6.23 0.73
N LEU A 52 -10.55 5.81 0.00
CA LEU A 52 -11.10 4.46 0.11
C LEU A 52 -10.11 3.37 -0.33
N HIS A 53 -9.28 3.65 -1.34
CA HIS A 53 -8.24 2.74 -1.82
C HIS A 53 -7.17 2.46 -0.76
N TYR A 54 -6.69 3.49 -0.04
CA TYR A 54 -5.63 3.32 0.96
C TYR A 54 -6.12 2.86 2.33
N ALA A 55 -7.39 3.06 2.66
CA ALA A 55 -7.87 2.75 4.00
C ALA A 55 -7.65 1.28 4.43
N PRO A 56 -7.93 0.25 3.61
CA PRO A 56 -7.63 -1.14 3.98
C PRO A 56 -6.14 -1.40 4.21
N SER A 57 -5.27 -0.69 3.49
CA SER A 57 -3.82 -0.78 3.66
C SER A 57 -3.37 -0.22 5.00
N LEU A 58 -3.95 0.89 5.45
CA LEU A 58 -3.68 1.44 6.78
C LEU A 58 -4.13 0.49 7.90
N ALA A 59 -5.25 -0.21 7.73
CA ALA A 59 -5.66 -1.25 8.68
C ALA A 59 -4.62 -2.39 8.76
N LYS A 60 -4.08 -2.85 7.61
CA LYS A 60 -3.00 -3.86 7.57
C LYS A 60 -1.72 -3.38 8.26
N LEU A 61 -1.43 -2.08 8.20
CA LEU A 61 -0.30 -1.45 8.90
C LEU A 61 -0.57 -1.16 10.39
N ARG A 62 -1.65 -1.70 10.95
CA ARG A 62 -2.08 -1.47 12.34
C ARG A 62 -2.34 0.01 12.64
N GLN A 63 -2.88 0.74 11.65
CA GLN A 63 -3.32 2.14 11.78
C GLN A 63 -4.85 2.23 11.66
N PRO A 64 -5.63 1.66 12.61
CA PRO A 64 -7.09 1.56 12.48
C PRO A 64 -7.79 2.93 12.51
N VAL A 65 -7.25 3.90 13.27
CA VAL A 65 -7.84 5.24 13.36
C VAL A 65 -7.70 5.98 12.02
N LEU A 66 -6.52 5.95 11.39
CA LEU A 66 -6.33 6.54 10.07
C LEU A 66 -7.15 5.82 9.00
N SER A 67 -7.26 4.49 9.09
CA SER A 67 -8.12 3.69 8.20
C SER A 67 -9.58 4.14 8.28
N ALA A 68 -10.12 4.28 9.50
CA ALA A 68 -11.50 4.72 9.71
C ALA A 68 -11.72 6.18 9.25
N ALA A 69 -10.75 7.06 9.50
CA ALA A 69 -10.77 8.45 9.05
C ALA A 69 -10.91 8.54 7.53
N LEU A 70 -10.06 7.82 6.79
CA LEU A 70 -10.11 7.78 5.33
C LEU A 70 -11.39 7.11 4.77
N GLN A 71 -11.94 6.10 5.45
CA GLN A 71 -13.20 5.45 5.04
C GLN A 71 -14.42 6.35 5.19
N THR A 72 -14.45 7.12 6.27
CA THR A 72 -15.63 7.90 6.67
C THR A 72 -15.52 9.38 6.27
N GLY A 73 -14.34 9.83 5.83
CA GLY A 73 -14.04 11.24 5.60
C GLY A 73 -13.98 12.07 6.88
N THR A 74 -13.80 11.42 8.04
CA THR A 74 -13.67 12.11 9.34
C THR A 74 -12.25 12.58 9.58
N LEU A 75 -12.10 13.64 10.37
CA LEU A 75 -10.78 14.19 10.73
C LEU A 75 -10.27 13.58 12.04
N VAL A 76 -8.95 13.38 12.13
CA VAL A 76 -8.25 12.96 13.35
C VAL A 76 -7.60 14.14 14.04
N SER A 77 -7.50 14.09 15.37
CA SER A 77 -6.84 15.14 16.16
C SER A 77 -5.36 15.28 15.78
N PRO A 78 -4.83 16.52 15.66
CA PRO A 78 -3.41 16.74 15.43
C PRO A 78 -2.52 16.27 16.60
N GLU A 79 -3.09 16.12 17.81
CA GLU A 79 -2.36 15.65 19.01
C GLU A 79 -2.17 14.12 19.01
N LEU A 80 -2.90 13.39 18.17
CA LEU A 80 -2.77 11.94 18.08
C LEU A 80 -1.51 11.56 17.30
N GLY A 81 -0.59 10.89 17.99
CA GLY A 81 0.63 10.34 17.39
C GLY A 81 0.43 8.92 16.88
N PHE A 82 0.94 8.63 15.70
CA PHE A 82 0.89 7.31 15.06
C PHE A 82 2.28 6.69 15.04
N SER A 83 2.48 5.63 15.82
CA SER A 83 3.75 4.89 15.81
C SER A 83 3.91 4.15 14.49
N ILE A 84 5.08 4.31 13.87
CA ILE A 84 5.45 3.69 12.61
C ILE A 84 6.86 3.08 12.66
N THR A 85 7.08 2.09 11.79
CA THR A 85 8.41 1.53 11.52
C THR A 85 8.78 1.84 10.08
N ILE A 86 9.95 2.44 9.88
CA ILE A 86 10.52 2.79 8.59
C ILE A 86 11.41 1.64 8.13
N TRP A 87 11.23 1.21 6.89
CA TRP A 87 11.93 0.12 6.23
C TRP A 87 12.61 0.58 4.96
N GLU A 88 13.71 -0.07 4.63
CA GLU A 88 14.39 0.05 3.34
C GLU A 88 14.39 -1.29 2.61
N CYS A 89 14.26 -1.25 1.29
CA CYS A 89 14.45 -2.42 0.43
C CYS A 89 15.94 -2.59 0.11
N LEU A 90 16.44 -3.82 0.23
CA LEU A 90 17.83 -4.19 -0.03
C LEU A 90 18.15 -4.33 -1.52
N LEU A 91 17.14 -4.29 -2.41
CA LEU A 91 17.36 -4.34 -3.85
C LEU A 91 18.01 -3.03 -4.35
N PRO A 92 19.08 -3.08 -5.15
CA PRO A 92 19.75 -1.89 -5.66
C PRO A 92 18.83 -0.93 -6.42
N ALA A 93 17.86 -1.47 -7.17
CA ALA A 93 16.89 -0.67 -7.93
C ALA A 93 16.02 0.21 -7.03
N MET A 94 15.82 -0.17 -5.76
CA MET A 94 14.95 0.52 -4.80
C MET A 94 15.74 1.39 -3.81
N LYS A 95 17.03 1.62 -4.07
CA LYS A 95 17.92 2.37 -3.19
C LYS A 95 17.42 3.80 -3.02
N GLY A 96 17.37 4.26 -1.75
CA GLY A 96 16.92 5.60 -1.39
C GLY A 96 15.42 5.72 -1.15
N LEU A 97 14.63 4.70 -1.49
CA LEU A 97 13.21 4.64 -1.13
C LEU A 97 13.03 4.10 0.29
N ARG A 98 12.08 4.70 1.01
CA ARG A 98 11.69 4.33 2.37
C ARG A 98 10.23 3.97 2.41
N PHE A 99 9.89 3.00 3.27
CA PHE A 99 8.56 2.44 3.36
C PHE A 99 8.10 2.37 4.81
N ILE A 100 6.86 2.76 5.07
CA ILE A 100 6.17 2.43 6.31
C ILE A 100 5.53 1.08 6.14
N GLY A 101 5.93 0.13 6.98
CA GLY A 101 5.62 -1.27 6.71
C GLY A 101 5.70 -2.18 7.92
N GLY A 102 5.30 -3.41 7.65
CA GLY A 102 5.43 -4.54 8.56
C GLY A 102 5.44 -5.83 7.76
N TYR A 103 5.45 -6.96 8.45
CA TYR A 103 5.44 -8.26 7.80
C TYR A 103 4.44 -9.19 8.43
N PHE A 104 3.89 -10.08 7.60
CA PHE A 104 3.09 -11.21 8.01
C PHE A 104 4.02 -12.42 8.11
N PRO A 105 4.24 -12.96 9.33
CA PRO A 105 5.04 -14.16 9.47
C PRO A 105 4.33 -15.36 8.83
N SER A 106 5.07 -16.17 8.07
CA SER A 106 4.54 -17.39 7.46
C SER A 106 4.35 -18.52 8.49
N ASN A 107 5.05 -18.45 9.62
CA ASN A 107 4.83 -19.27 10.80
C ASN A 107 5.03 -18.38 12.04
N HIS A 108 4.03 -18.29 12.93
CA HIS A 108 4.11 -17.48 14.15
C HIS A 108 5.24 -17.95 15.09
N ASN A 109 5.62 -19.22 15.02
CA ASN A 109 6.75 -19.81 15.75
C ASN A 109 8.01 -19.94 14.88
N GLY A 110 8.00 -19.39 13.67
CA GLY A 110 9.12 -19.46 12.73
C GLY A 110 10.25 -18.52 13.12
N THR A 111 11.48 -18.90 12.79
CA THR A 111 12.64 -18.02 12.92
C THR A 111 12.51 -16.83 11.97
N LEU A 112 12.59 -15.62 12.51
CA LEU A 112 12.74 -14.42 11.69
C LEU A 112 14.03 -14.50 10.86
N PRO A 113 14.05 -13.93 9.65
CA PRO A 113 15.23 -13.94 8.80
C PRO A 113 16.29 -12.92 9.24
N TYR A 114 16.08 -12.26 10.37
CA TYR A 114 17.02 -11.38 11.03
C TYR A 114 17.02 -11.65 12.53
N ASP A 115 18.10 -11.26 13.17
CA ASP A 115 18.27 -11.19 14.61
C ASP A 115 18.54 -9.75 15.03
N PHE A 116 18.37 -9.47 16.32
CA PHE A 116 18.77 -8.19 16.91
C PHE A 116 20.04 -8.42 17.72
N ASP A 117 21.14 -7.81 17.28
CA ASP A 117 22.42 -7.79 18.00
C ASP A 117 22.77 -6.34 18.32
N ASN A 118 22.75 -5.97 19.61
CA ASN A 118 23.02 -4.61 20.08
C ASN A 118 22.18 -3.53 19.34
N ASP A 119 20.87 -3.74 19.23
CA ASP A 119 19.90 -2.90 18.48
C ASP A 119 20.17 -2.76 16.98
N LYS A 120 21.09 -3.56 16.43
CA LYS A 120 21.33 -3.66 14.99
C LYS A 120 20.66 -4.89 14.44
N VAL A 121 19.96 -4.70 13.32
CA VAL A 121 19.30 -5.78 12.59
C VAL A 121 20.36 -6.55 11.80
N ILE A 122 20.60 -7.82 12.16
CA ILE A 122 21.53 -8.71 11.46
C ILE A 122 20.72 -9.75 10.68
N MET A 123 20.87 -9.77 9.36
CA MET A 123 20.24 -10.80 8.53
C MET A 123 20.86 -12.17 8.80
N LYS A 124 20.03 -13.19 9.03
CA LYS A 124 20.49 -14.58 9.12
C LYS A 124 21.00 -15.04 7.76
N PRO A 125 22.14 -15.74 7.69
CA PRO A 125 22.64 -16.29 6.43
C PRO A 125 21.58 -17.21 5.80
N LYS A 126 21.19 -16.93 4.55
CA LYS A 126 20.34 -17.84 3.78
C LYS A 126 21.17 -19.09 3.50
N ASN A 127 20.84 -20.22 4.16
CA ASN A 127 21.46 -21.49 3.82
C ASN A 127 20.86 -21.96 2.49
N PRO A 128 21.61 -21.96 1.37
CA PRO A 128 21.05 -22.25 0.06
C PRO A 128 20.56 -23.70 -0.09
N PHE A 129 20.93 -24.59 0.83
CA PHE A 129 20.52 -25.99 0.86
C PHE A 129 19.24 -26.24 1.68
N ARG A 130 18.75 -25.23 2.40
CA ARG A 130 17.53 -25.32 3.21
C ARG A 130 16.34 -24.80 2.43
N LEU A 131 15.47 -25.72 1.97
CA LEU A 131 14.22 -25.39 1.29
C LEU A 131 13.04 -25.17 2.25
N ASP A 132 13.21 -25.49 3.53
CA ASP A 132 12.19 -25.41 4.59
C ASP A 132 12.13 -24.02 5.26
N GLN A 133 12.85 -23.02 4.75
CA GLN A 133 12.78 -21.65 5.26
C GLN A 133 11.54 -20.95 4.71
N THR A 134 10.49 -20.87 5.53
CA THR A 134 9.28 -20.10 5.24
C THR A 134 9.54 -18.61 5.50
N SER A 135 9.77 -17.86 4.41
CA SER A 135 9.91 -16.41 4.42
C SER A 135 8.57 -15.73 4.72
N GLY A 136 8.57 -14.72 5.60
CA GLY A 136 7.41 -13.85 5.82
C GLY A 136 7.14 -12.91 4.65
N THR A 137 5.91 -12.43 4.53
CA THR A 137 5.56 -11.43 3.50
C THR A 137 5.63 -10.03 4.07
N PHE A 138 6.51 -9.20 3.53
CA PHE A 138 6.54 -7.77 3.80
C PHE A 138 5.40 -7.05 3.06
N PHE A 139 4.80 -6.10 3.73
CA PHE A 139 3.83 -5.16 3.18
C PHE A 139 4.16 -3.76 3.67
N GLY A 140 4.21 -2.80 2.74
CA GLY A 140 4.47 -1.42 3.08
C GLY A 140 3.88 -0.42 2.08
N ILE A 141 3.91 0.83 2.49
CA ILE A 141 3.56 2.01 1.70
C ILE A 141 4.75 2.96 1.75
N GLU A 142 5.11 3.59 0.64
CA GLU A 142 6.17 4.59 0.59
C GLU A 142 5.99 5.67 1.68
N GLU A 143 7.08 6.06 2.34
CA GLU A 143 7.04 6.99 3.48
C GLU A 143 6.32 8.30 3.15
N GLN A 144 6.61 8.89 1.98
CA GLN A 144 5.98 10.14 1.55
C GLN A 144 4.48 9.98 1.34
N VAL A 145 4.05 8.84 0.80
CA VAL A 145 2.64 8.52 0.62
C VAL A 145 1.96 8.39 1.98
N PHE A 146 2.56 7.64 2.90
CA PHE A 146 2.00 7.45 4.25
C PHE A 146 1.83 8.79 4.98
N ARG A 147 2.86 9.66 4.97
CA ARG A 147 2.78 10.98 5.62
C ARG A 147 1.65 11.84 5.03
N ARG A 148 1.46 11.82 3.71
CA ARG A 148 0.31 12.50 3.07
C ARG A 148 -1.03 11.91 3.50
N LEU A 149 -1.14 10.60 3.71
CA LEU A 149 -2.37 9.99 4.21
C LEU A 149 -2.69 10.44 5.65
N VAL A 150 -1.67 10.66 6.48
CA VAL A 150 -1.82 11.28 7.80
C VAL A 150 -2.32 12.71 7.67
N ASP A 151 -1.69 13.52 6.80
CA ASP A 151 -2.10 14.90 6.57
C ASP A 151 -3.54 15.00 6.05
N THR A 152 -3.91 14.09 5.14
CA THR A 152 -5.28 13.97 4.61
C THR A 152 -6.27 13.67 5.73
N SER A 153 -5.90 12.79 6.66
CA SER A 153 -6.74 12.45 7.80
C SER A 153 -6.85 13.61 8.80
N ARG A 154 -5.90 14.56 8.82
CA ARG A 154 -5.90 15.72 9.72
C ARG A 154 -6.58 16.96 9.11
N GLN A 155 -6.34 17.22 7.84
CA GLN A 155 -6.72 18.46 7.14
C GLN A 155 -7.88 18.26 6.16
N GLY A 156 -8.18 17.00 5.82
CA GLY A 156 -9.24 16.63 4.92
C GLY A 156 -8.76 16.17 3.54
N PRO A 157 -9.70 15.69 2.71
CA PRO A 157 -9.43 15.03 1.43
C PRO A 157 -8.63 15.88 0.44
N GLU A 158 -8.80 17.20 0.48
CA GLU A 158 -8.23 18.17 -0.46
C GLU A 158 -6.70 18.02 -0.66
N VAL A 159 -5.98 17.57 0.37
CA VAL A 159 -4.53 17.33 0.34
C VAL A 159 -4.12 16.21 -0.63
N LEU A 160 -5.02 15.26 -0.94
CA LEU A 160 -4.77 14.17 -1.88
C LEU A 160 -4.83 14.58 -3.35
N ARG A 161 -5.29 15.80 -3.69
CA ARG A 161 -5.35 16.23 -5.10
C ARG A 161 -3.95 16.26 -5.74
N GLU A 162 -2.93 16.61 -4.96
CA GLU A 162 -1.54 16.72 -5.41
C GLU A 162 -0.76 15.39 -5.43
N PHE A 163 -1.45 14.26 -5.29
CA PHE A 163 -0.81 12.95 -5.30
C PHE A 163 -0.22 12.67 -6.69
N ARG A 164 1.08 12.94 -6.86
CA ARG A 164 1.84 12.47 -8.02
C ARG A 164 2.07 10.98 -7.85
N ARG A 165 1.81 10.20 -8.90
CA ARG A 165 2.21 8.80 -8.94
C ARG A 165 3.73 8.73 -8.83
N SER A 166 4.24 7.79 -8.03
CA SER A 166 5.67 7.49 -8.04
C SER A 166 6.08 7.12 -9.46
N GLU A 167 7.26 7.56 -9.87
CA GLU A 167 7.87 7.03 -11.08
C GLU A 167 7.99 5.51 -10.94
N ARG A 168 7.71 4.80 -12.03
CA ARG A 168 7.77 3.34 -12.05
C ARG A 168 9.22 2.92 -11.96
N THR A 169 9.64 2.54 -10.77
CA THR A 169 10.88 1.80 -10.59
C THR A 169 10.59 0.32 -10.80
N THR A 170 11.16 -0.27 -11.85
CA THR A 170 11.13 -1.73 -11.99
C THR A 170 12.07 -2.32 -10.95
N THR A 171 11.56 -3.24 -10.13
CA THR A 171 12.37 -3.89 -9.07
C THR A 171 13.47 -4.78 -9.66
N GLY A 172 13.31 -5.22 -10.91
CA GLY A 172 14.20 -6.18 -11.58
C GLY A 172 14.20 -7.57 -10.94
N TYR A 173 13.32 -7.81 -9.96
CA TYR A 173 13.27 -9.03 -9.17
C TYR A 173 11.82 -9.47 -8.94
N SER A 174 11.50 -10.71 -9.31
CA SER A 174 10.13 -11.23 -9.29
C SER A 174 9.53 -11.39 -7.89
N GLY A 175 10.36 -11.47 -6.85
CA GLY A 175 9.89 -11.59 -5.46
C GLY A 175 9.60 -10.25 -4.76
N VAL A 176 9.64 -9.12 -5.49
CA VAL A 176 9.18 -7.81 -4.99
C VAL A 176 8.29 -7.15 -6.03
N SER A 177 7.11 -6.73 -5.59
CA SER A 177 6.16 -5.93 -6.37
C SER A 177 6.10 -4.52 -5.81
N TYR A 178 6.49 -3.54 -6.62
CA TYR A 178 6.33 -2.12 -6.32
C TYR A 178 5.28 -1.51 -7.26
N LEU A 179 4.27 -0.88 -6.68
CA LEU A 179 3.12 -0.35 -7.41
C LEU A 179 3.21 1.19 -7.57
N PRO A 180 2.65 1.77 -8.64
CA PRO A 180 2.71 3.22 -8.89
C PRO A 180 2.03 4.11 -7.83
N ASP A 181 1.26 3.50 -6.95
CA ASP A 181 0.58 4.13 -5.82
C ASP A 181 1.41 4.05 -4.52
N GLY A 182 2.67 3.62 -4.61
CA GLY A 182 3.61 3.56 -3.49
C GLY A 182 3.48 2.30 -2.63
N HIS A 183 2.58 1.36 -2.94
CA HIS A 183 2.55 0.08 -2.26
C HIS A 183 3.74 -0.79 -2.65
N ILE A 184 4.28 -1.52 -1.68
CA ILE A 184 5.32 -2.51 -1.88
C ILE A 184 4.97 -3.82 -1.16
N LEU A 185 5.20 -4.93 -1.86
CA LEU A 185 5.09 -6.28 -1.32
C LEU A 185 6.31 -7.10 -1.69
N GLY A 186 6.75 -7.98 -0.82
CA GLY A 186 7.79 -8.93 -1.16
C GLY A 186 8.18 -9.84 0.00
N GLN A 187 9.21 -10.64 -0.22
CA GLN A 187 9.82 -11.44 0.84
C GLN A 187 10.49 -10.55 1.88
N ILE A 188 10.23 -10.81 3.17
CA ILE A 188 10.77 -10.00 4.27
C ILE A 188 12.31 -9.93 4.29
N GLU A 189 13.00 -10.92 3.72
CA GLU A 189 14.46 -10.95 3.61
C GLU A 189 15.02 -9.82 2.75
N LEU A 190 14.17 -9.20 1.93
CA LEU A 190 14.56 -8.10 1.05
C LEU A 190 14.35 -6.74 1.70
N PHE A 191 13.91 -6.71 2.96
CA PHE A 191 13.61 -5.49 3.68
C PHE A 191 14.30 -5.51 5.04
N ARG A 192 14.79 -4.34 5.45
CA ARG A 192 15.31 -4.13 6.81
C ARG A 192 14.60 -2.94 7.46
N PRO A 193 14.27 -3.02 8.76
CA PRO A 193 13.86 -1.84 9.50
C PRO A 193 15.08 -0.94 9.72
N VAL A 194 14.89 0.37 9.61
CA VAL A 194 15.96 1.37 9.76
C VAL A 194 15.68 2.38 10.87
N ALA A 195 14.41 2.64 11.19
CA ALA A 195 14.01 3.55 12.26
C ALA A 195 12.58 3.29 12.72
N THR A 196 12.26 3.80 13.91
CA THR A 196 10.89 3.97 14.41
C THR A 196 10.61 5.44 14.61
N ASP A 197 9.40 5.88 14.31
CA ASP A 197 8.99 7.29 14.38
C ASP A 197 7.55 7.41 14.90
N ILE A 198 7.14 8.62 15.31
CA ILE A 198 5.77 8.98 15.70
C ILE A 198 5.33 10.14 14.81
N VAL A 199 4.27 9.93 14.03
CA VAL A 199 3.76 10.91 13.05
C VAL A 199 2.41 11.48 13.44
#